data_AF-A0A150R8D9-F1
#
_entry.id   AF-A0A150R8D9-F1
#
_cell.length_a   1.000
_cell.length_b   1.000
_cell.length_c   1.000
_cell.angle_alpha   90.00
_cell.angle_beta   90.00
_cell.angle_gamma   90.00
#
_symmetry.space_group_name_H-M   'P 1'
#
loop_
_entity.id
_entity.type
_entity.pdbx_description
1 polymer ?
#
loop_
_entity_poly.entity_id
_entity_poly.type
_entity_poly.pdbx_seq_one_letter_code
_entity_poly.pdbx_strand_id
1 'polypeptide(L)'
;MKVGGILLITVTALLACGCASSTPLSPSTPEGLGEGAPSTAGAGISSGAPAPAALAAESQARPRGRSYPKEELRRVARVASARCKKANATSDSSCLLNEAAPFLKFRPEDPDCRYVSGTAISVAECSDFNEGCQSVDAKDLDHQIAALQNAGKDCNREPTDFEREEVLRLVGSR
;
A
#
# COMPACT_ATOMS: atom_id res chain seq x y z
N MET A 1 -43.22 8.58 -36.48
CA MET A 1 -43.79 7.28 -36.06
C MET A 1 -42.90 6.16 -36.57
N LYS A 2 -42.10 5.54 -35.69
CA LYS A 2 -41.70 4.13 -35.78
C LYS A 2 -41.11 3.74 -34.41
N VAL A 3 -41.85 2.87 -33.73
CA VAL A 3 -41.56 2.31 -32.42
C VAL A 3 -40.79 1.01 -32.65
N GLY A 4 -39.74 0.76 -31.85
CA GLY A 4 -38.99 -0.49 -31.86
C GLY A 4 -37.58 -0.26 -31.32
N GLY A 5 -37.10 -0.90 -30.27
CA GLY A 5 -37.63 -2.04 -29.55
C GLY A 5 -37.20 -2.01 -28.09
N ILE A 6 -38.08 -2.57 -27.28
CA ILE A 6 -37.94 -2.81 -25.86
C ILE A 6 -36.92 -3.94 -25.66
N LEU A 7 -35.89 -3.69 -24.86
CA LEU A 7 -35.14 -4.78 -24.24
C LEU A 7 -35.12 -4.55 -22.73
N LEU A 8 -36.19 -5.04 -22.10
CA LEU A 8 -36.29 -5.32 -20.69
C LEU A 8 -35.25 -6.39 -20.35
N ILE A 9 -34.18 -6.02 -19.66
CA ILE A 9 -33.32 -7.01 -18.99
C ILE A 9 -33.81 -7.14 -17.57
N THR A 10 -34.66 -8.15 -17.41
CA THR A 10 -35.20 -8.66 -16.16
C THR A 10 -34.08 -9.24 -15.30
N VAL A 11 -34.11 -8.90 -14.02
CA VAL A 11 -33.26 -9.37 -12.93
C VAL A 11 -33.23 -10.90 -12.84
N THR A 12 -32.06 -11.49 -12.60
CA THR A 12 -31.97 -12.79 -11.93
C THR A 12 -30.83 -12.75 -10.91
N ALA A 13 -31.21 -12.53 -9.66
CA ALA A 13 -30.37 -12.78 -8.51
C ALA A 13 -30.22 -14.30 -8.32
N LEU A 14 -28.99 -14.79 -8.29
CA LEU A 14 -28.68 -16.12 -7.76
C LEU A 14 -27.69 -15.95 -6.61
N LEU A 15 -28.25 -15.88 -5.41
CA LEU A 15 -27.57 -16.26 -4.18
C LEU A 15 -27.29 -17.77 -4.25
N ALA A 16 -26.02 -18.15 -4.22
CA ALA A 16 -25.63 -19.51 -3.88
C ALA A 16 -24.52 -19.46 -2.82
N CYS A 17 -24.91 -19.81 -1.59
CA CYS A 17 -24.03 -20.25 -0.53
C CYS A 17 -23.06 -21.32 -1.05
N GLY A 18 -21.76 -21.09 -0.86
CA GLY A 18 -20.70 -22.07 -1.09
C GLY A 18 -19.78 -22.16 0.11
N CYS A 19 -20.30 -22.58 1.26
CA CYS A 19 -19.46 -23.10 2.35
C CYS A 19 -19.12 -24.56 1.99
N ALA A 20 -17.95 -24.78 1.41
CA ALA A 20 -17.39 -26.12 1.28
C ALA A 20 -16.48 -26.40 2.47
N SER A 21 -16.99 -27.29 3.31
CA SER A 21 -16.43 -27.82 4.54
C SER A 21 -15.13 -28.61 4.33
N SER A 22 -14.24 -28.46 5.32
CA SER A 22 -13.55 -29.52 6.07
C SER A 22 -12.96 -30.72 5.32
N THR A 23 -11.66 -30.93 5.48
CA THR A 23 -11.02 -32.26 5.43
C THR A 23 -10.52 -32.62 6.83
N PRO A 24 -10.74 -33.85 7.32
CA PRO A 24 -10.55 -34.21 8.72
C PRO A 24 -9.10 -34.64 9.00
N LEU A 25 -8.59 -34.29 10.17
CA LEU A 25 -7.65 -35.13 10.90
C LEU A 25 -8.12 -35.26 12.34
N SER A 26 -8.44 -36.49 12.72
CA SER A 26 -8.46 -36.99 14.08
C SER A 26 -7.75 -38.36 14.02
N PRO A 27 -7.26 -38.95 15.12
CA PRO A 27 -7.12 -38.44 16.49
C PRO A 27 -5.70 -38.69 17.06
N SER A 28 -5.37 -38.15 18.23
CA SER A 28 -4.43 -38.80 19.15
C SER A 28 -4.85 -38.47 20.58
N THR A 29 -5.47 -39.47 21.20
CA THR A 29 -5.71 -39.62 22.63
C THR A 29 -4.40 -39.60 23.42
N PRO A 30 -4.38 -39.08 24.66
CA PRO A 30 -3.42 -39.51 25.67
C PRO A 30 -4.10 -40.56 26.56
N GLU A 31 -3.56 -41.77 26.61
CA GLU A 31 -3.98 -42.77 27.58
C GLU A 31 -2.76 -43.35 28.30
N GLY A 32 -2.82 -43.34 29.63
CA GLY A 32 -2.62 -44.54 30.44
C GLY A 32 -1.20 -45.08 30.65
N LEU A 33 -0.81 -45.12 31.92
CA LEU A 33 0.27 -45.93 32.50
C LEU A 33 0.24 -47.41 32.04
N GLY A 34 1.42 -48.03 31.88
CA GLY A 34 1.57 -49.49 31.96
C GLY A 34 2.78 -50.10 31.26
N GLU A 35 3.79 -50.46 32.06
CA GLU A 35 4.88 -51.45 31.92
C GLU A 35 5.05 -52.33 30.64
N GLY A 36 6.32 -52.52 30.24
CA GLY A 36 6.76 -53.72 29.51
C GLY A 36 8.02 -53.57 28.63
N ALA A 37 9.18 -53.86 29.23
CA ALA A 37 10.54 -54.23 28.75
C ALA A 37 10.87 -54.50 27.24
N PRO A 38 12.18 -54.47 26.86
CA PRO A 38 12.68 -54.10 25.53
C PRO A 38 13.07 -55.29 24.64
N SER A 39 13.19 -55.06 23.32
CA SER A 39 14.08 -55.84 22.45
C SER A 39 14.41 -55.16 21.12
N THR A 40 15.62 -55.49 20.69
CA THR A 40 16.53 -54.81 19.78
C THR A 40 16.36 -55.26 18.31
N ALA A 41 16.94 -54.45 17.42
CA ALA A 41 17.52 -54.78 16.10
C ALA A 41 16.75 -54.35 14.85
N GLY A 42 17.48 -53.67 13.94
CA GLY A 42 17.09 -53.50 12.54
C GLY A 42 17.63 -52.22 11.90
N ALA A 43 18.83 -52.30 11.35
CA ALA A 43 19.53 -51.22 10.66
C ALA A 43 18.80 -50.68 9.41
N GLY A 44 18.94 -49.37 9.17
CA GLY A 44 18.51 -48.69 7.95
C GLY A 44 19.12 -47.29 7.86
N ILE A 45 20.30 -47.21 7.25
CA ILE A 45 21.05 -46.00 6.90
C ILE A 45 20.25 -45.08 5.96
N SER A 46 20.13 -43.80 6.31
CA SER A 46 20.25 -42.71 5.32
C SER A 46 20.62 -41.40 6.00
N SER A 47 21.81 -40.94 5.65
CA SER A 47 22.36 -39.62 5.91
C SER A 47 21.42 -38.54 5.41
N GLY A 48 20.98 -37.68 6.31
CA GLY A 48 20.29 -36.43 5.99
C GLY A 48 20.71 -35.40 7.03
N ALA A 49 21.90 -34.83 6.87
CA ALA A 49 22.29 -33.65 7.63
C ALA A 49 21.23 -32.55 7.43
N PRO A 50 20.78 -31.84 8.49
CA PRO A 50 19.89 -30.71 8.31
C PRO A 50 20.63 -29.68 7.44
N ALA A 51 19.99 -29.28 6.35
CA ALA A 51 20.50 -28.26 5.44
C ALA A 51 20.87 -26.99 6.24
N PRO A 52 21.98 -26.31 5.93
CA PRO A 52 22.32 -25.06 6.59
C PRO A 52 21.20 -24.08 6.31
N ALA A 53 20.64 -23.51 7.38
CA ALA A 53 19.72 -22.39 7.30
C ALA A 53 20.40 -21.30 6.46
N ALA A 54 19.92 -21.14 5.22
CA ALA A 54 20.31 -20.04 4.38
C ALA A 54 20.00 -18.78 5.19
N LEU A 55 21.06 -18.03 5.50
CA LEU A 55 21.00 -16.68 6.01
C LEU A 55 20.01 -15.92 5.14
N ALA A 56 18.77 -15.82 5.62
CA ALA A 56 17.90 -14.75 5.21
C ALA A 56 18.67 -13.51 5.62
N ALA A 57 19.34 -12.89 4.64
CA ALA A 57 19.96 -11.60 4.82
C ALA A 57 18.87 -10.74 5.45
N GLU A 58 19.08 -10.40 6.73
CA GLU A 58 18.32 -9.37 7.40
C GLU A 58 18.55 -8.13 6.56
N SER A 59 17.63 -7.91 5.62
CA SER A 59 17.46 -6.63 4.97
C SER A 59 17.20 -5.70 6.13
N GLN A 60 18.25 -5.01 6.55
CA GLN A 60 18.26 -4.13 7.71
C GLN A 60 16.97 -3.32 7.64
N ALA A 61 16.08 -3.56 8.61
CA ALA A 61 14.80 -2.89 8.67
C ALA A 61 15.10 -1.41 8.88
N ARG A 62 15.26 -0.67 7.78
CA ARG A 62 15.40 0.78 7.78
C ARG A 62 14.25 1.31 8.63
N PRO A 63 14.49 2.23 9.58
CA PRO A 63 13.45 2.71 10.48
C PRO A 63 12.23 3.11 9.63
N ARG A 64 11.11 2.40 9.80
CA ARG A 64 9.90 2.51 8.95
C ARG A 64 9.15 3.85 9.07
N GLY A 65 9.78 4.90 9.59
CA GLY A 65 9.09 6.12 10.00
C GLY A 65 9.97 7.35 9.97
N ARG A 66 10.56 7.66 8.81
CA ARG A 66 11.15 9.00 8.54
C ARG A 66 10.86 9.55 7.16
N SER A 67 10.25 8.76 6.28
CA SER A 67 10.02 9.12 4.89
C SER A 67 8.75 8.46 4.38
N TYR A 68 8.17 9.05 3.35
CA TYR A 68 7.06 8.46 2.63
C TYR A 68 7.43 7.08 2.05
N PRO A 69 6.48 6.13 2.03
CA PRO A 69 6.69 4.85 1.35
C PRO A 69 6.82 5.06 -0.16
N LYS A 70 7.51 4.12 -0.81
CA LYS A 70 7.85 4.21 -2.23
C LYS A 70 6.63 4.37 -3.13
N GLU A 71 5.53 3.71 -2.80
CA GLU A 71 4.27 3.76 -3.54
C GLU A 71 3.65 5.17 -3.50
N GLU A 72 3.71 5.85 -2.35
CA GLU A 72 3.26 7.26 -2.25
C GLU A 72 4.19 8.18 -3.04
N LEU A 73 5.51 8.00 -2.95
CA LEU A 73 6.47 8.76 -3.74
C LEU A 73 6.28 8.58 -5.26
N ARG A 74 5.90 7.37 -5.72
CA ARG A 74 5.54 7.13 -7.13
C ARG A 74 4.30 7.90 -7.56
N ARG A 75 3.27 7.96 -6.72
CA ARG A 75 2.05 8.74 -7.00
C ARG A 75 2.36 10.23 -7.08
N VAL A 76 3.14 10.75 -6.13
CA VAL A 76 3.61 12.15 -6.12
C VAL A 76 4.42 12.46 -7.37
N ALA A 77 5.41 11.61 -7.71
CA ALA A 77 6.22 11.76 -8.92
C ALA A 77 5.38 11.80 -10.21
N ARG A 78 4.35 10.94 -10.30
CA ARG A 78 3.42 10.91 -11.44
C ARG A 78 2.62 12.21 -11.55
N VAL A 79 2.03 12.68 -10.45
CA VAL A 79 1.27 13.94 -10.41
C VAL A 79 2.19 15.12 -10.79
N ALA A 80 3.36 15.22 -10.16
CA ALA A 80 4.33 16.28 -10.43
C ALA A 80 4.76 16.29 -11.90
N SER A 81 5.08 15.13 -12.47
CA SER A 81 5.44 14.99 -13.88
C SER A 81 4.33 15.47 -14.81
N ALA A 82 3.08 15.08 -14.55
CA ALA A 82 1.94 15.50 -15.37
C ALA A 82 1.70 17.01 -15.32
N ARG A 83 1.82 17.62 -14.14
CA ARG A 83 1.68 19.07 -13.96
C ARG A 83 2.81 19.85 -14.63
N CYS A 84 4.05 19.41 -14.47
CA CYS A 84 5.19 19.99 -15.18
C CYS A 84 5.06 19.86 -16.70
N LYS A 85 4.56 18.71 -17.20
CA LYS A 85 4.27 18.54 -18.63
C LYS A 85 3.19 19.53 -19.11
N LYS A 86 2.12 19.72 -18.33
CA LYS A 86 1.05 20.70 -18.63
C LYS A 86 1.57 22.14 -18.65
N ALA A 87 2.58 22.44 -17.84
CA ALA A 87 3.28 23.72 -17.81
C ALA A 87 4.40 23.86 -18.86
N ASN A 88 4.59 22.86 -19.74
CA ASN A 88 5.69 22.79 -20.71
C ASN A 88 7.12 22.78 -20.10
N ALA A 89 7.25 22.42 -18.81
CA ALA A 89 8.52 22.32 -18.09
C ALA A 89 8.94 20.85 -17.88
N THR A 90 8.82 20.03 -18.93
CA THR A 90 9.09 18.58 -18.83
C THR A 90 10.56 18.35 -18.45
N SER A 91 10.79 17.55 -17.42
CA SER A 91 12.13 17.18 -16.91
C SER A 91 12.92 18.26 -16.16
N ASP A 92 12.35 19.44 -15.90
CA ASP A 92 12.96 20.42 -15.01
C ASP A 92 12.84 19.94 -13.55
N SER A 93 13.98 19.57 -12.96
CA SER A 93 14.06 19.12 -11.56
C SER A 93 13.45 20.14 -10.59
N SER A 94 13.56 21.44 -10.87
CA SER A 94 12.95 22.48 -10.04
C SER A 94 11.43 22.46 -10.13
N CYS A 95 10.87 22.30 -11.33
CA CYS A 95 9.43 22.13 -11.51
C CYS A 95 8.93 20.89 -10.75
N LEU A 96 9.60 19.76 -10.93
CA LEU A 96 9.22 18.48 -10.31
C LEU A 96 9.19 18.58 -8.78
N LEU A 97 10.21 19.18 -8.17
CA LEU A 97 10.27 19.34 -6.72
C LEU A 97 9.24 20.37 -6.22
N ASN A 98 8.98 21.43 -6.98
CA ASN A 98 7.97 22.43 -6.64
C ASN A 98 6.55 21.83 -6.68
N GLU A 99 6.23 21.03 -7.70
CA GLU A 99 4.94 20.35 -7.80
C GLU A 99 4.80 19.20 -6.79
N ALA A 100 5.89 18.59 -6.36
CA ALA A 100 5.88 17.55 -5.33
C ALA A 100 5.75 18.11 -3.89
N ALA A 101 6.27 19.30 -3.62
CA ALA A 101 6.35 19.89 -2.29
C ALA A 101 5.01 19.97 -1.53
N PRO A 102 3.87 20.33 -2.15
CA PRO A 102 2.57 20.40 -1.45
C PRO A 102 2.12 19.06 -0.86
N PHE A 103 2.57 17.94 -1.41
CA PHE A 103 2.24 16.59 -0.94
C PHE A 103 3.23 16.12 0.12
N LEU A 104 4.51 16.45 -0.05
CA LEU A 104 5.59 15.96 0.83
C LEU A 104 5.80 16.81 2.08
N LYS A 105 5.12 17.95 2.19
CA LYS A 105 5.21 18.83 3.36
C LYS A 105 4.60 18.24 4.63
N PHE A 106 3.77 17.21 4.53
CA PHE A 106 3.15 16.60 5.69
C PHE A 106 4.09 15.59 6.36
N ARG A 107 4.09 15.53 7.69
CA ARG A 107 4.90 14.56 8.45
C ARG A 107 4.37 13.13 8.26
N PRO A 108 5.13 12.18 7.67
CA PRO A 108 4.66 10.82 7.42
C PRO A 108 4.62 9.95 8.70
N GLU A 109 5.28 10.40 9.78
CA GLU A 109 5.30 9.71 11.08
C GLU A 109 3.99 9.88 11.85
N ASP A 110 3.27 10.96 11.55
CA ASP A 110 1.99 11.26 12.19
C ASP A 110 0.83 10.74 11.30
N PRO A 111 -0.03 9.85 11.82
CA PRO A 111 -1.10 9.25 11.04
C PRO A 111 -2.10 10.27 10.46
N ASP A 112 -2.41 11.35 11.18
CA ASP A 112 -3.40 12.33 10.72
C ASP A 112 -2.80 13.23 9.64
N CYS A 113 -1.54 13.65 9.82
CA CYS A 113 -0.81 14.41 8.81
C CYS A 113 -0.62 13.58 7.53
N ARG A 114 -0.29 12.29 7.68
CA ARG A 114 -0.15 11.35 6.55
C ARG A 114 -1.49 11.08 5.86
N TYR A 115 -2.59 11.00 6.61
CA TYR A 115 -3.91 10.86 6.03
C TYR A 115 -4.24 12.05 5.12
N VAL A 116 -4.02 13.28 5.59
CA VAL A 116 -4.20 14.49 4.77
C VAL A 116 -3.31 14.50 3.53
N SER A 117 -2.06 14.07 3.66
CA SER A 117 -1.16 13.89 2.51
C SER A 117 -1.75 12.91 1.48
N GLY A 118 -2.27 11.77 1.92
CA GLY A 118 -2.88 10.76 1.06
C GLY A 118 -4.13 11.28 0.37
N THR A 119 -4.98 12.03 1.09
CA THR A 119 -6.14 12.71 0.53
C THR A 119 -5.73 13.73 -0.53
N ALA A 120 -4.71 14.56 -0.27
CA ALA A 120 -4.20 15.55 -1.21
C ALA A 120 -3.71 14.91 -2.52
N ILE A 121 -2.96 13.79 -2.43
CA ILE A 121 -2.51 13.05 -3.61
C ILE A 121 -3.71 12.50 -4.38
N SER A 122 -4.71 11.95 -3.70
CA SER A 122 -5.88 11.33 -4.34
C SER A 122 -6.79 12.38 -5.01
N VAL A 123 -6.93 13.58 -4.41
CA VAL A 123 -7.60 14.73 -5.04
C VAL A 123 -6.86 15.15 -6.31
N ALA A 124 -5.53 15.22 -6.26
CA ALA A 124 -4.72 15.56 -7.43
C ALA A 124 -4.85 14.51 -8.55
N GLU A 125 -4.86 13.22 -8.20
CA GLU A 125 -5.03 12.15 -9.19
C GLU A 125 -6.41 12.17 -9.84
N CYS A 126 -7.46 12.50 -9.09
CA CYS A 126 -8.77 12.74 -9.65
C CYS A 126 -8.75 13.94 -10.62
N SER A 127 -8.16 15.06 -10.22
CA SER A 127 -8.16 16.26 -11.07
C SER A 127 -7.30 16.15 -12.32
N ASP A 128 -6.13 15.50 -12.21
CA ASP A 128 -5.13 15.47 -13.28
C ASP A 128 -5.30 14.23 -14.19
N PHE A 129 -5.87 13.14 -13.68
CA PHE A 129 -6.00 11.86 -14.41
C PHE A 129 -7.42 11.28 -14.44
N ASN A 130 -8.40 11.88 -13.76
CA ASN A 130 -9.75 11.33 -13.58
C ASN A 130 -9.77 9.94 -12.89
N GLU A 131 -8.76 9.68 -12.04
CA GLU A 131 -8.61 8.44 -11.27
C GLU A 131 -9.18 8.60 -9.85
N GLY A 132 -9.93 7.62 -9.34
CA GLY A 132 -10.39 7.62 -7.93
C GLY A 132 -11.39 8.71 -7.54
N CYS A 133 -11.98 9.43 -8.50
CA CYS A 133 -12.84 10.59 -8.26
C CYS A 133 -14.11 10.33 -7.45
N GLN A 134 -14.63 9.09 -7.44
CA GLN A 134 -15.84 8.76 -6.66
C GLN A 134 -15.56 8.66 -5.15
N SER A 135 -14.30 8.50 -4.76
CA SER A 135 -13.87 8.30 -3.36
C SER A 135 -13.23 9.54 -2.74
N VAL A 136 -13.18 10.68 -3.44
CA VAL A 136 -12.47 11.88 -2.99
C VAL A 136 -13.31 13.13 -3.17
N ASP A 137 -13.34 13.97 -2.13
CA ASP A 137 -13.92 15.31 -2.17
C ASP A 137 -12.84 16.33 -1.78
N ALA A 138 -12.61 17.32 -2.65
CA ALA A 138 -11.65 18.38 -2.39
C ALA A 138 -12.04 19.23 -1.17
N LYS A 139 -13.34 19.38 -0.88
CA LYS A 139 -13.81 20.11 0.31
C LYS A 139 -13.49 19.37 1.59
N ASP A 140 -13.47 18.04 1.55
CA ASP A 140 -13.08 17.23 2.68
C ASP A 140 -11.60 17.42 3.01
N LEU A 141 -10.73 17.52 2.00
CA LEU A 141 -9.32 17.87 2.20
C LEU A 141 -9.16 19.22 2.93
N ASP A 142 -9.90 20.25 2.51
CA ASP A 142 -9.85 21.57 3.16
C ASP A 142 -10.33 21.51 4.61
N HIS A 143 -11.41 20.77 4.89
CA HIS A 143 -11.89 20.55 6.25
C HIS A 143 -10.88 19.79 7.11
N GLN A 144 -10.22 18.77 6.56
CA GLN A 144 -9.18 18.02 7.27
C GLN A 144 -7.99 18.92 7.61
N ILE A 145 -7.51 19.75 6.67
CA ILE A 145 -6.42 20.70 6.92
C ILE A 145 -6.81 21.70 8.01
N ALA A 146 -8.02 22.26 7.94
CA ALA A 146 -8.53 23.18 8.94
C ALA A 146 -8.65 22.51 10.33
N ALA A 147 -9.13 21.26 10.39
CA ALA A 147 -9.23 20.51 11.64
C ALA A 147 -7.87 20.31 12.31
N LEU A 148 -6.83 19.98 11.54
CA LEU A 148 -5.46 19.84 12.05
C LEU A 148 -4.91 21.17 12.59
N GLN A 149 -5.13 22.27 11.87
CA GLN A 149 -4.72 23.60 12.30
C GLN A 149 -5.44 24.03 13.58
N ASN A 150 -6.75 23.81 13.67
CA ASN A 150 -7.55 24.12 14.85
C ASN A 150 -7.17 23.27 16.07
N ALA A 151 -6.69 22.04 15.83
CA ALA A 151 -6.13 21.17 16.87
C ALA A 151 -4.71 21.56 17.30
N GLY A 152 -4.11 22.61 16.70
CA GLY A 152 -2.73 23.04 16.97
C GLY A 152 -1.67 22.04 16.50
N LYS A 153 -2.02 21.16 15.55
CA LYS A 153 -1.12 20.11 15.08
C LYS A 153 -0.17 20.65 14.00
N ASP A 154 1.13 20.62 14.30
CA ASP A 154 2.14 20.97 13.29
C ASP A 154 2.47 19.78 12.41
N CYS A 155 1.76 19.70 11.28
CA CYS A 155 2.02 18.69 10.26
C CYS A 155 3.09 19.09 9.25
N ASN A 156 3.55 20.34 9.24
CA ASN A 156 4.47 20.79 8.21
C ASN A 156 5.90 20.31 8.52
N ARG A 157 6.62 19.98 7.45
CA ARG A 157 8.05 19.70 7.43
C ARG A 157 8.60 19.99 6.04
N GLU A 158 9.90 20.05 5.92
CA GLU A 158 10.55 19.98 4.62
C GLU A 158 10.63 18.52 4.14
N PRO A 159 10.50 18.27 2.82
CA PRO A 159 10.86 16.98 2.25
C PRO A 159 12.31 16.64 2.60
N THR A 160 12.62 15.36 2.78
CA THR A 160 14.00 14.91 3.00
C THR A 160 14.77 14.86 1.68
N ASP A 161 16.10 14.90 1.72
CA ASP A 161 16.92 14.71 0.51
C ASP A 161 16.62 13.39 -0.18
N PHE A 162 16.39 12.33 0.60
CA PHE A 162 16.01 11.01 0.07
C PHE A 162 14.70 11.06 -0.73
N GLU A 163 13.69 11.80 -0.25
CA GLU A 163 12.41 11.91 -0.95
C GLU A 163 12.52 12.76 -2.20
N ARG A 164 13.28 13.86 -2.15
CA ARG A 164 13.58 14.68 -3.33
C ARG A 164 14.27 13.86 -4.40
N GLU A 165 15.34 13.16 -4.03
CA GLU A 165 16.11 12.32 -4.94
C GLU A 165 15.26 11.17 -5.50
N GLU A 166 14.47 10.49 -4.67
CA GLU A 166 13.62 9.38 -5.12
C GLU A 166 12.53 9.87 -6.08
N VAL A 167 11.92 11.04 -5.85
CA VAL A 167 10.96 11.64 -6.80
C VAL A 167 11.62 11.90 -8.15
N LEU A 168 12.79 12.54 -8.17
CA LEU A 168 13.54 12.81 -9.40
C LEU A 168 13.91 11.49 -10.11
N ARG A 169 14.44 10.52 -9.36
CA ARG A 169 14.82 9.20 -9.87
C ARG A 169 13.64 8.46 -10.51
N LEU A 170 12.44 8.57 -9.93
CA LEU A 170 11.22 7.90 -10.42
C LEU A 170 10.72 8.48 -11.75
N VAL A 171 10.96 9.75 -12.03
CA VAL A 171 10.60 10.40 -13.30
C VAL A 171 11.72 10.38 -14.33
N GLY A 172 12.89 9.82 -13.98
CA GLY A 172 14.06 9.76 -14.86
C GLY A 172 14.85 11.07 -14.94
N SER A 173 14.54 12.05 -14.09
CA SER A 173 15.32 13.26 -13.92
C SER A 173 16.44 13.00 -12.91
N ARG A 174 17.67 13.40 -13.22
CA ARG A 174 18.83 13.30 -12.32
C ARG A 174 19.56 14.64 -12.30
#